data_AF-C6HWE1-F1
#
_entry.id   AF-C6HWE1-F1
#
_cell.length_a   1.000
_cell.length_b   1.000
_cell.length_c   1.000
_cell.angle_alpha   90.00
_cell.angle_beta   90.00
_cell.angle_gamma   90.00
#
_symmetry.space_group_name_H-M   'P 1'
#
loop_
_entity.id
_entity.type
_entity.pdbx_description
1 polymer ?
#
loop_
_entity_poly.entity_id
_entity_poly.type
_entity_poly.pdbx_seq_one_letter_code
_entity_poly.pdbx_strand_id
1 'polypeptide(L)'
;MKTPIPLPVLSDTMKTGRLTGWLKQPGDPVKAGEALATLESDKAVMDVEAFSDGFLAGPLAPTGTEIPVGATIGYVCSSREECGEAISSPRDAPRTAASPAAPPPPSPPRPVPPPPARPEAPPAPAAPGLPATPYARGLASDLRIPLATLSPGQDGLIHARQVIDAALGRQDPDLSHSPPSRLRPPTAMENAVARNMVETRGTPVFHLTARFSLSPLGQAARAHNLSLTLALARACALAVARTPRVNSLWTRQGILERDRIDVGVAVDTGEGLVTPILRDAGARPLSELREDWRILKQKATLGRLGPEDYSGGTFYLSNLGTFPEVLSFDAILPSTAGAILAVGAPDDNGSVHMTLACDHRTLYGAHAARFMGALGSLLATPEEWMGGVS
;
A
#
# COMPACT_ATOMS: atom_id res chain seq x y z
N MET A 1 7.89 18.60 34.67
CA MET A 1 6.71 18.88 33.82
C MET A 1 6.97 18.38 32.41
N LYS A 2 5.93 18.01 31.65
CA LYS A 2 6.04 17.51 30.27
C LYS A 2 5.54 18.53 29.26
N THR A 3 6.45 19.10 28.47
CA THR A 3 6.11 20.02 27.37
C THR A 3 5.85 19.19 26.11
N PRO A 4 4.69 19.30 25.45
CA PRO A 4 4.46 18.62 24.18
C PRO A 4 5.28 19.26 23.06
N ILE A 5 5.76 18.45 22.11
CA ILE A 5 6.36 18.91 20.85
C ILE A 5 5.27 18.81 19.76
N PRO A 6 4.54 19.88 19.43
CA PRO A 6 3.57 19.86 18.33
C PRO A 6 4.28 19.88 16.98
N LEU A 7 3.68 19.26 15.96
CA LEU A 7 4.14 19.40 14.58
C LEU A 7 3.89 20.84 14.09
N PRO A 8 4.94 21.61 13.72
CA PRO A 8 4.79 23.02 13.36
C PRO A 8 4.02 23.22 12.04
N VAL A 9 3.34 24.37 11.91
CA VAL A 9 2.71 24.81 10.66
C VAL A 9 3.81 25.35 9.74
N LEU A 10 4.11 24.67 8.63
CA LEU A 10 5.17 25.11 7.69
C LEU A 10 4.62 25.81 6.42
N SER A 11 3.32 25.77 6.15
CA SER A 11 2.65 26.70 5.23
C SER A 11 1.13 26.71 5.43
N ASP A 12 0.45 27.79 5.00
CA ASP A 12 -1.00 27.99 5.15
C ASP A 12 -1.88 26.93 4.47
N THR A 13 -1.31 26.11 3.57
CA THR A 13 -2.01 25.01 2.89
C THR A 13 -1.68 23.62 3.48
N MET A 14 -0.75 23.54 4.43
CA MET A 14 -0.25 22.28 4.98
C MET A 14 -1.26 21.66 5.93
N LYS A 15 -1.67 20.41 5.64
CA LYS A 15 -2.58 19.62 6.50
C LYS A 15 -1.87 18.47 7.21
N THR A 16 -0.82 17.94 6.59
CA THR A 16 0.00 16.83 7.07
C THR A 16 1.49 17.08 6.77
N GLY A 17 2.37 16.42 7.51
CA GLY A 17 3.81 16.31 7.25
C GLY A 17 4.30 14.92 7.64
N ARG A 18 5.29 14.39 6.91
CA ARG A 18 5.81 13.04 7.07
C ARG A 18 7.10 13.03 7.87
N LEU A 19 7.14 12.31 8.98
CA LEU A 19 8.35 12.16 9.79
C LEU A 19 9.33 11.21 9.09
N THR A 20 10.55 11.66 8.77
CA THR A 20 11.52 10.83 8.04
C THR A 20 12.51 10.15 8.97
N GLY A 21 12.98 10.82 10.02
CA GLY A 21 13.95 10.29 10.98
C GLY A 21 13.92 11.03 12.32
N TRP A 22 14.26 10.33 13.41
CA TRP A 22 14.63 10.96 14.69
C TRP A 22 16.14 11.10 14.75
N LEU A 23 16.62 12.27 15.19
CA LEU A 23 18.03 12.59 15.40
C LEU A 23 18.48 12.35 16.86
N LYS A 24 17.50 12.13 17.77
CA LYS A 24 17.66 11.93 19.22
C LYS A 24 16.84 10.72 19.68
N GLN A 25 17.29 10.04 20.73
CA GLN A 25 16.61 8.90 21.35
C GLN A 25 15.88 9.31 22.66
N PRO A 26 14.88 8.54 23.11
CA PRO A 26 14.25 8.77 24.42
C PRO A 26 15.28 8.73 25.55
N GLY A 27 15.35 9.79 26.35
CA GLY A 27 16.32 9.98 27.42
C GLY A 27 17.54 10.84 27.07
N ASP A 28 17.71 11.24 25.81
CA ASP A 28 18.77 12.18 25.41
C ASP A 28 18.50 13.60 25.92
N PRO A 29 19.55 14.35 26.31
CA PRO A 29 19.45 15.77 26.58
C PRO A 29 19.25 16.56 25.28
N VAL A 30 18.40 17.57 25.35
CA VAL A 30 18.03 18.46 24.25
C VAL A 30 18.04 19.91 24.72
N LYS A 31 18.51 20.83 23.87
CA LYS A 31 18.47 22.28 24.12
C LYS A 31 17.48 23.00 23.23
N ALA A 32 16.98 24.15 23.68
CA ALA A 32 16.16 25.01 22.82
C ALA A 32 16.93 25.42 21.54
N GLY A 33 16.32 25.21 20.37
CA GLY A 33 16.95 25.38 19.05
C GLY A 33 17.78 24.18 18.56
N GLU A 34 17.75 23.03 19.25
CA GLU A 34 18.43 21.80 18.80
C GLU A 34 17.48 20.90 18.00
N ALA A 35 17.92 20.42 16.83
CA ALA A 35 17.13 19.55 15.95
C ALA A 35 16.86 18.17 16.57
N LEU A 36 15.59 17.77 16.63
CA LEU A 36 15.12 16.52 17.23
C LEU A 36 14.78 15.44 16.19
N ALA A 37 14.18 15.85 15.08
CA ALA A 37 13.69 14.96 14.03
C ALA A 37 13.55 15.69 12.70
N THR A 38 13.72 14.98 11.59
CA THR A 38 13.59 15.51 10.23
C THR A 38 12.19 15.23 9.68
N LEU A 39 11.60 16.22 9.01
CA LEU A 39 10.25 16.18 8.45
C LEU A 39 10.26 16.45 6.94
N GLU A 40 9.53 15.64 6.16
CA GLU A 40 9.22 15.84 4.75
C GLU A 40 7.81 16.45 4.62
N SER A 41 7.70 17.64 4.01
CA SER A 41 6.43 18.30 3.69
C SER A 41 6.14 18.25 2.18
N ASP A 42 5.03 18.87 1.74
CA ASP A 42 4.69 18.98 0.32
C ASP A 42 5.65 19.88 -0.48
N LYS A 43 6.48 20.70 0.20
CA LYS A 43 7.33 21.74 -0.41
C LYS A 43 8.80 21.71 0.00
N ALA A 44 9.13 21.15 1.17
CA ALA A 44 10.50 21.12 1.71
C ALA A 44 10.74 19.95 2.67
N VAL A 45 12.00 19.57 2.83
CA VAL A 45 12.48 18.81 3.99
C VAL A 45 13.04 19.80 5.00
N MET A 46 12.62 19.71 6.26
CA MET A 46 13.01 20.63 7.34
C MET A 46 13.14 19.87 8.67
N ASP A 47 14.03 20.32 9.54
CA ASP A 47 14.18 19.74 10.88
C ASP A 47 13.25 20.41 11.90
N VAL A 48 12.76 19.62 12.85
CA VAL A 48 11.94 20.06 13.98
C VAL A 48 12.85 20.31 15.17
N GLU A 49 13.04 21.58 15.52
CA GLU A 49 13.82 22.02 16.67
C GLU A 49 13.06 21.87 18.00
N ALA A 50 13.79 21.70 19.09
CA ALA A 50 13.22 21.76 20.44
C ALA A 50 12.87 23.20 20.85
N PHE A 51 11.66 23.40 21.37
CA PHE A 51 11.21 24.70 21.92
C PHE A 51 11.61 24.92 23.40
N SER A 52 12.33 23.98 24.03
CA SER A 52 12.68 24.03 25.46
C SER A 52 13.89 23.15 25.77
N ASP A 53 14.69 23.55 26.75
CA ASP A 53 15.74 22.70 27.32
C ASP A 53 15.13 21.55 28.14
N GLY A 54 15.71 20.35 28.08
CA GLY A 54 15.29 19.21 28.89
C GLY A 54 15.79 17.86 28.37
N PHE A 55 14.97 16.82 28.55
CA PHE A 55 15.22 15.47 28.05
C PHE A 55 14.06 14.99 27.16
N LEU A 56 14.37 14.35 26.03
CA LEU A 56 13.35 13.80 25.12
C LEU A 56 12.62 12.61 25.77
N ALA A 57 11.30 12.67 25.84
CA ALA A 57 10.45 11.66 26.45
C ALA A 57 9.44 11.09 25.44
N GLY A 58 9.33 9.76 25.42
CA GLY A 58 8.39 9.04 24.56
C GLY A 58 6.94 9.06 25.08
N PRO A 59 5.99 8.49 24.31
CA PRO A 59 6.20 7.79 23.03
C PRO A 59 6.58 8.74 21.89
N LEU A 60 7.43 8.26 20.98
CA LEU A 60 7.82 8.97 19.76
C LEU A 60 7.02 8.41 18.57
N ALA A 61 6.61 9.27 17.64
CA ALA A 61 5.93 8.82 16.42
C ALA A 61 6.88 7.96 15.53
N PRO A 62 6.40 6.87 14.88
CA PRO A 62 7.26 6.02 14.06
C PRO A 62 7.79 6.74 12.81
N THR A 63 9.04 6.48 12.45
CA THR A 63 9.64 7.00 11.22
C THR A 63 8.90 6.46 9.98
N GLY A 64 8.68 7.33 8.99
CA GLY A 64 7.86 7.08 7.83
C GLY A 64 6.37 7.43 7.99
N THR A 65 5.88 7.75 9.20
CA THR A 65 4.48 8.10 9.46
C THR A 65 4.13 9.50 8.94
N GLU A 66 2.94 9.64 8.36
CA GLU A 66 2.35 10.92 7.99
C GLU A 66 1.46 11.45 9.13
N ILE A 67 1.74 12.66 9.61
CA ILE A 67 1.23 13.23 10.87
C ILE A 67 0.49 14.55 10.56
N PRO A 68 -0.71 14.80 11.10
CA PRO A 68 -1.42 16.05 10.89
C PRO A 68 -0.78 17.22 11.64
N VAL A 69 -0.86 18.42 11.06
CA VAL A 69 -0.27 19.64 11.64
C VAL A 69 -0.89 19.95 13.01
N GLY A 70 -0.05 20.30 13.99
CA GLY A 70 -0.44 20.52 15.39
C GLY A 70 -0.50 19.27 16.28
N ALA A 71 -0.42 18.05 15.73
CA ALA A 71 -0.36 16.84 16.56
C ALA A 71 0.99 16.71 17.29
N THR A 72 1.00 16.10 18.47
CA THR A 72 2.20 15.98 19.32
C THR A 72 3.06 14.80 18.88
N ILE A 73 4.32 15.04 18.49
CA ILE A 73 5.25 14.01 18.00
C ILE A 73 6.09 13.35 19.11
N GLY A 74 6.16 13.98 20.28
CA GLY A 74 6.89 13.55 21.47
C GLY A 74 6.78 14.60 22.59
N TYR A 75 7.46 14.38 23.72
CA TYR A 75 7.48 15.31 24.86
C TYR A 75 8.90 15.68 25.28
N VAL A 76 9.07 16.84 25.92
CA VAL A 76 10.30 17.23 26.63
C VAL A 76 10.00 17.28 28.13
N CYS A 77 10.83 16.61 28.95
CA CYS A 77 10.72 16.61 30.41
C CYS A 77 11.82 17.45 31.06
N SER A 78 11.50 18.04 32.22
CA SER A 78 12.40 18.92 32.97
C SER A 78 13.52 18.19 33.73
N SER A 79 13.37 16.88 34.00
CA SER A 79 14.36 16.06 34.69
C SER A 79 14.50 14.68 34.04
N ARG A 80 15.65 14.04 34.26
CA ARG A 80 15.93 12.68 33.77
C ARG A 80 15.11 11.61 34.50
N GLU A 81 14.64 11.92 35.71
CA GLU A 81 13.90 11.01 36.58
C GLU A 81 12.41 10.94 36.20
N GLU A 82 11.78 12.05 35.77
CA GLU A 82 10.41 12.04 35.18
C GLU A 82 10.31 11.23 33.87
N CYS A 83 11.45 10.88 33.25
CA CYS A 83 11.52 10.03 32.05
C CYS A 83 11.64 8.53 32.35
N GLY A 84 12.14 8.14 33.53
CA GLY A 84 12.58 6.76 33.79
C GLY A 84 11.45 5.75 33.96
N GLU A 85 10.36 6.13 34.65
CA GLU A 85 9.30 5.20 35.05
C GLU A 85 8.45 4.66 33.90
N ALA A 86 8.61 5.17 32.67
CA ALA A 86 7.93 4.65 31.49
C ALA A 86 8.61 3.41 30.87
N ILE A 87 9.82 3.04 31.31
CA ILE A 87 10.62 1.96 30.70
C ILE A 87 11.18 0.99 31.77
N SER A 88 10.35 0.62 32.76
CA SER A 88 10.59 -0.58 33.59
C SER A 88 9.30 -1.06 34.26
N SER A 89 9.07 -2.37 34.24
CA SER A 89 7.98 -3.07 34.94
C SER A 89 8.54 -4.34 35.60
N PRO A 90 7.93 -4.87 36.68
CA PRO A 90 7.17 -4.20 37.74
C PRO A 90 7.62 -4.65 39.16
N ARG A 91 7.37 -3.87 40.24
CA ARG A 91 7.24 -4.46 41.60
C ARG A 91 6.68 -3.57 42.72
N ASP A 92 6.19 -4.25 43.75
CA ASP A 92 5.98 -3.79 45.13
C ASP A 92 7.09 -2.89 45.69
N ALA A 93 6.69 -1.93 46.52
CA ALA A 93 7.51 -1.35 47.58
C ALA A 93 6.66 -1.15 48.87
N PRO A 94 7.20 -1.33 50.10
CA PRO A 94 6.36 -1.80 51.20
C PRO A 94 6.39 -0.95 52.50
N ARG A 95 5.54 -1.37 53.47
CA ARG A 95 5.49 -1.00 54.91
C ARG A 95 4.87 0.35 55.28
N THR A 96 3.85 0.29 56.13
CA THR A 96 3.97 0.69 57.56
C THR A 96 3.10 -0.27 58.39
N ALA A 97 3.32 -0.35 59.71
CA ALA A 97 2.83 -1.45 60.56
C ALA A 97 1.49 -1.17 61.27
N ALA A 98 0.84 -2.25 61.73
CA ALA A 98 -0.22 -2.24 62.74
C ALA A 98 -0.05 -3.45 63.68
N SER A 99 -0.53 -3.33 64.92
CA SER A 99 -0.59 -4.40 65.93
C SER A 99 -1.89 -4.24 66.76
N PRO A 100 -2.50 -5.30 67.33
CA PRO A 100 -3.97 -5.40 67.39
C PRO A 100 -4.66 -5.16 68.75
N ALA A 101 -5.98 -5.00 68.72
CA ALA A 101 -6.93 -5.05 69.85
C ALA A 101 -8.31 -5.64 69.41
N ALA A 102 -9.25 -5.87 70.34
CA ALA A 102 -10.32 -6.89 70.23
C ALA A 102 -11.81 -6.37 70.30
N PRO A 103 -12.84 -7.20 69.95
CA PRO A 103 -14.30 -6.86 69.93
C PRO A 103 -15.04 -7.20 71.27
N PRO A 104 -16.40 -7.16 71.47
CA PRO A 104 -17.61 -6.97 70.61
C PRO A 104 -18.51 -5.77 71.12
N PRO A 105 -19.89 -5.69 71.21
CA PRO A 105 -21.10 -6.51 70.87
C PRO A 105 -22.23 -5.79 70.03
N PRO A 106 -23.45 -6.38 69.79
CA PRO A 106 -24.42 -5.89 68.77
C PRO A 106 -25.93 -5.66 69.16
N SER A 107 -26.72 -5.07 68.22
CA SER A 107 -28.21 -5.10 68.03
C SER A 107 -29.10 -4.23 68.97
N PRO A 108 -30.41 -3.93 68.70
CA PRO A 108 -31.37 -4.31 67.61
C PRO A 108 -32.10 -3.08 66.90
N PRO A 109 -33.19 -3.23 66.06
CA PRO A 109 -33.61 -2.22 65.03
C PRO A 109 -35.09 -1.68 65.01
N ARG A 110 -35.44 -0.89 63.95
CA ARG A 110 -36.77 -0.40 63.42
C ARG A 110 -37.30 0.97 63.95
N PRO A 111 -38.28 1.68 63.29
CA PRO A 111 -39.03 1.41 62.03
C PRO A 111 -39.00 2.57 60.97
N VAL A 112 -39.84 2.50 59.91
CA VAL A 112 -39.93 3.44 58.75
C VAL A 112 -41.40 3.76 58.38
N PRO A 113 -41.74 5.00 57.97
CA PRO A 113 -42.71 5.28 56.90
C PRO A 113 -42.21 6.43 55.93
N PRO A 114 -42.93 6.94 54.89
CA PRO A 114 -42.41 6.81 53.51
C PRO A 114 -42.34 8.18 52.74
N PRO A 115 -42.46 8.30 51.39
CA PRO A 115 -41.29 8.64 50.56
C PRO A 115 -41.41 9.96 49.73
N PRO A 116 -40.29 10.70 49.53
CA PRO A 116 -40.18 11.71 48.47
C PRO A 116 -39.73 11.09 47.12
N ALA A 117 -39.81 11.90 46.06
CA ALA A 117 -39.64 11.54 44.65
C ALA A 117 -38.45 10.61 44.30
N ARG A 118 -38.64 9.77 43.25
CA ARG A 118 -37.54 9.03 42.61
C ARG A 118 -36.44 9.99 42.16
N PRO A 119 -35.18 9.80 42.59
CA PRO A 119 -34.05 10.34 41.87
C PRO A 119 -34.01 9.72 40.46
N GLU A 120 -33.49 10.50 39.50
CA GLU A 120 -33.12 9.98 38.19
C GLU A 120 -32.03 8.90 38.37
N ALA A 121 -32.12 7.80 37.61
CA ALA A 121 -31.17 6.71 37.76
C ALA A 121 -29.77 7.19 37.34
N PRO A 122 -28.70 6.89 38.10
CA PRO A 122 -27.34 7.13 37.63
C PRO A 122 -27.15 6.48 36.26
N PRO A 123 -26.43 7.13 35.32
CA PRO A 123 -26.12 6.50 34.04
C PRO A 123 -25.44 5.15 34.31
N ALA A 124 -25.92 4.11 33.63
CA ALA A 124 -25.38 2.77 33.80
C ALA A 124 -23.85 2.79 33.62
N PRO A 125 -23.07 2.05 34.44
CA PRO A 125 -21.62 2.03 34.32
C PRO A 125 -21.27 1.70 32.86
N ALA A 126 -20.48 2.57 32.23
CA ALA A 126 -20.17 2.46 30.82
C ALA A 126 -19.69 1.05 30.50
N ALA A 127 -20.31 0.41 29.50
CA ALA A 127 -19.93 -0.93 29.08
C ALA A 127 -18.40 -0.96 28.85
N PRO A 128 -17.69 -2.01 29.32
CA PRO A 128 -16.23 -2.03 29.36
C PRO A 128 -15.69 -1.71 27.96
N GLY A 129 -15.07 -0.53 27.85
CA GLY A 129 -14.78 0.09 26.56
C GLY A 129 -13.96 -0.86 25.69
N LEU A 130 -14.38 -1.02 24.43
CA LEU A 130 -13.80 -1.97 23.48
C LEU A 130 -12.26 -1.91 23.54
N PRO A 131 -11.59 -3.04 23.82
CA PRO A 131 -10.20 -3.01 24.22
C PRO A 131 -9.33 -2.46 23.08
N ALA A 132 -8.61 -1.38 23.37
CA ALA A 132 -7.90 -0.60 22.37
C ALA A 132 -6.41 -0.50 22.71
N THR A 133 -5.54 -0.56 21.69
CA THR A 133 -4.10 -0.38 21.90
C THR A 133 -3.79 1.05 22.41
N PRO A 134 -2.69 1.27 23.16
CA PRO A 134 -2.39 2.60 23.72
C PRO A 134 -2.32 3.70 22.65
N TYR A 135 -1.73 3.39 21.50
CA TYR A 135 -1.63 4.32 20.36
C TYR A 135 -3.01 4.61 19.74
N ALA A 136 -3.89 3.60 19.61
CA ALA A 136 -5.26 3.80 19.14
C ALA A 136 -6.07 4.71 20.09
N ARG A 137 -5.88 4.58 21.42
CA ARG A 137 -6.54 5.44 22.41
C ARG A 137 -6.09 6.89 22.33
N GLY A 138 -4.78 7.13 22.16
CA GLY A 138 -4.26 8.48 21.94
C GLY A 138 -4.86 9.11 20.68
N LEU A 139 -4.70 8.43 19.54
CA LEU A 139 -5.19 8.92 18.25
C LEU A 139 -6.71 9.15 18.23
N ALA A 140 -7.49 8.32 18.92
CA ALA A 140 -8.94 8.48 19.05
C ALA A 140 -9.31 9.70 19.91
N SER A 141 -8.53 9.99 20.96
CA SER A 141 -8.67 11.21 21.76
C SER A 141 -8.37 12.46 20.95
N ASP A 142 -7.25 12.46 20.22
CA ASP A 142 -6.79 13.60 19.42
C ASP A 142 -7.75 13.95 18.29
N LEU A 143 -8.25 12.92 17.58
CA LEU A 143 -9.23 13.07 16.50
C LEU A 143 -10.68 13.15 17.00
N ARG A 144 -10.91 13.08 18.32
CA ARG A 144 -12.22 13.13 18.99
C ARG A 144 -13.21 12.05 18.52
N ILE A 145 -12.70 10.87 18.18
CA ILE A 145 -13.46 9.72 17.69
C ILE A 145 -13.82 8.80 18.87
N PRO A 146 -15.10 8.57 19.18
CA PRO A 146 -15.48 7.65 20.25
C PRO A 146 -15.08 6.21 19.92
N LEU A 147 -14.25 5.59 20.76
CA LEU A 147 -13.85 4.18 20.60
C LEU A 147 -15.06 3.22 20.57
N ALA A 148 -16.17 3.60 21.22
CA ALA A 148 -17.42 2.85 21.23
C ALA A 148 -18.17 2.81 19.87
N THR A 149 -17.80 3.67 18.90
CA THR A 149 -18.36 3.65 17.53
C THR A 149 -17.45 2.94 16.52
N LEU A 150 -16.42 2.23 16.98
CA LEU A 150 -15.46 1.53 16.12
C LEU A 150 -15.59 0.01 16.26
N SER A 151 -15.78 -0.68 15.14
CA SER A 151 -15.66 -2.14 15.06
C SER A 151 -14.22 -2.57 15.38
N PRO A 152 -13.97 -3.51 16.31
CA PRO A 152 -12.63 -4.01 16.59
C PRO A 152 -11.98 -4.74 15.41
N GLY A 153 -10.67 -4.94 15.47
CA GLY A 153 -9.90 -5.77 14.54
C GLY A 153 -10.17 -7.27 14.68
N GLN A 154 -9.52 -8.06 13.83
CA GLN A 154 -9.66 -9.53 13.79
C GLN A 154 -9.16 -10.22 15.09
N ASP A 155 -8.35 -9.53 15.89
CA ASP A 155 -7.87 -9.92 17.21
C ASP A 155 -8.78 -9.44 18.36
N GLY A 156 -9.91 -8.80 18.04
CA GLY A 156 -10.82 -8.18 19.01
C GLY A 156 -10.34 -6.85 19.57
N LEU A 157 -9.22 -6.29 19.09
CA LEU A 157 -8.66 -5.02 19.56
C LEU A 157 -8.92 -3.87 18.58
N ILE A 158 -9.19 -2.66 19.09
CA ILE A 158 -9.14 -1.45 18.28
C ILE A 158 -7.68 -1.02 18.11
N HIS A 159 -7.23 -0.94 16.86
CA HIS A 159 -5.92 -0.40 16.48
C HIS A 159 -6.06 0.99 15.86
N ALA A 160 -4.93 1.68 15.66
CA ALA A 160 -4.93 3.02 15.04
C ALA A 160 -5.54 3.01 13.63
N ARG A 161 -5.51 1.88 12.91
CA ARG A 161 -6.16 1.75 11.60
C ARG A 161 -7.65 2.06 11.67
N GLN A 162 -8.40 1.45 12.60
CA GLN A 162 -9.84 1.67 12.75
C GLN A 162 -10.15 3.15 13.03
N VAL A 163 -9.31 3.80 13.83
CA VAL A 163 -9.44 5.23 14.14
C VAL A 163 -9.18 6.09 12.89
N ILE A 164 -8.15 5.78 12.10
CA ILE A 164 -7.82 6.48 10.85
C ILE A 164 -8.90 6.25 9.78
N ASP A 165 -9.35 5.02 9.58
CA ASP A 165 -10.37 4.70 8.58
C ASP A 165 -11.69 5.42 8.95
N ALA A 166 -12.09 5.45 10.23
CA ALA A 166 -13.22 6.26 10.70
C ALA A 166 -13.01 7.79 10.53
N ALA A 167 -11.81 8.31 10.80
CA ALA A 167 -11.47 9.73 10.59
C ALA A 167 -11.57 10.15 9.11
N LEU A 168 -11.31 9.21 8.20
CA LEU A 168 -11.41 9.38 6.76
C LEU A 168 -12.81 9.06 6.20
N GLY A 169 -13.81 8.81 7.07
CA GLY A 169 -15.17 8.44 6.67
C GLY A 169 -15.26 7.07 5.97
N ARG A 170 -14.24 6.22 6.11
CA ARG A 170 -14.22 4.86 5.57
C ARG A 170 -14.89 3.93 6.57
N GLN A 171 -16.06 3.43 6.21
CA GLN A 171 -16.72 2.33 6.90
C GLN A 171 -16.73 1.12 5.98
N ASP A 172 -16.61 -0.08 6.56
CA ASP A 172 -16.93 -1.31 5.85
C ASP A 172 -18.43 -1.32 5.49
N PRO A 173 -18.85 -1.99 4.40
CA PRO A 173 -20.26 -2.07 4.03
C PRO A 173 -21.11 -2.68 5.16
N ASP A 174 -22.33 -2.18 5.36
CA ASP A 174 -23.26 -2.85 6.27
C ASP A 174 -23.70 -4.21 5.68
N LEU A 175 -23.42 -5.27 6.42
CA LEU A 175 -23.74 -6.65 6.09
C LEU A 175 -24.91 -7.20 6.94
N SER A 176 -25.61 -6.36 7.71
CA SER A 176 -26.76 -6.71 8.55
C SER A 176 -27.86 -7.49 7.81
N HIS A 177 -28.06 -7.19 6.53
CA HIS A 177 -29.03 -7.84 5.65
C HIS A 177 -28.37 -8.79 4.61
N SER A 178 -27.11 -9.16 4.81
CA SER A 178 -26.43 -10.11 3.90
C SER A 178 -26.89 -11.56 4.11
N PRO A 179 -26.86 -12.42 3.06
CA PRO A 179 -27.04 -13.86 3.22
C PRO A 179 -25.99 -14.49 4.14
N PRO A 180 -26.26 -15.67 4.75
CA PRO A 180 -25.30 -16.38 5.60
C PRO A 180 -23.93 -16.53 4.93
N SER A 181 -22.91 -15.91 5.52
CA SER A 181 -21.59 -15.72 4.91
C SER A 181 -20.46 -16.19 5.83
N ARG A 182 -19.28 -16.44 5.26
CA ARG A 182 -18.09 -16.88 5.99
C ARG A 182 -16.92 -15.96 5.67
N LEU A 183 -16.53 -15.13 6.64
CA LEU A 183 -15.28 -14.39 6.57
C LEU A 183 -14.09 -15.36 6.64
N ARG A 184 -13.08 -15.15 5.78
CA ARG A 184 -11.73 -15.71 5.96
C ARG A 184 -10.70 -14.59 5.91
N PRO A 185 -9.56 -14.71 6.61
CA PRO A 185 -8.45 -13.79 6.41
C PRO A 185 -7.86 -13.96 5.00
N PRO A 186 -7.46 -12.86 4.33
CA PRO A 186 -6.69 -12.93 3.08
C PRO A 186 -5.28 -13.48 3.33
N THR A 187 -4.75 -14.23 2.36
CA THR A 187 -3.37 -14.74 2.34
C THR A 187 -2.35 -13.61 2.15
N ALA A 188 -1.06 -13.90 2.34
CA ALA A 188 0.01 -12.93 2.10
C ALA A 188 -0.01 -12.39 0.65
N MET A 189 -0.32 -13.25 -0.33
CA MET A 189 -0.43 -12.87 -1.75
C MET A 189 -1.63 -11.97 -1.99
N GLU A 190 -2.83 -12.34 -1.51
CA GLU A 190 -4.04 -11.51 -1.66
C GLU A 190 -3.88 -10.13 -1.01
N ASN A 191 -3.22 -10.06 0.16
CA ASN A 191 -2.88 -8.79 0.79
C ASN A 191 -1.89 -7.95 -0.03
N ALA A 192 -0.94 -8.59 -0.74
CA ALA A 192 -0.01 -7.88 -1.62
C ALA A 192 -0.70 -7.34 -2.87
N VAL A 193 -1.51 -8.16 -3.54
CA VAL A 193 -2.34 -7.73 -4.68
C VAL A 193 -3.28 -6.60 -4.26
N ALA A 194 -3.97 -6.71 -3.13
CA ALA A 194 -4.87 -5.67 -2.64
C ALA A 194 -4.16 -4.32 -2.38
N ARG A 195 -2.94 -4.32 -1.83
CA ARG A 195 -2.14 -3.08 -1.69
C ARG A 195 -1.79 -2.49 -3.06
N ASN A 196 -1.25 -3.30 -3.96
CA ASN A 196 -0.84 -2.85 -5.29
C ASN A 196 -2.04 -2.27 -6.08
N MET A 197 -3.23 -2.87 -5.99
CA MET A 197 -4.45 -2.37 -6.64
C MET A 197 -5.04 -1.11 -5.97
N VAL A 198 -4.67 -0.80 -4.73
CA VAL A 198 -5.02 0.48 -4.08
C VAL A 198 -4.06 1.60 -4.50
N GLU A 199 -2.77 1.31 -4.67
CA GLU A 199 -1.78 2.29 -5.16
C GLU A 199 -2.11 2.83 -6.55
N THR A 200 -2.57 1.98 -7.46
CA THR A 200 -2.87 2.36 -8.85
C THR A 200 -4.06 3.32 -8.98
N ARG A 201 -4.91 3.44 -7.96
CA ARG A 201 -6.06 4.38 -7.93
C ARG A 201 -5.67 5.85 -8.09
N GLY A 202 -4.42 6.20 -7.78
CA GLY A 202 -3.88 7.56 -7.96
C GLY A 202 -3.34 7.88 -9.36
N THR A 203 -3.43 6.95 -10.31
CA THR A 203 -2.94 7.13 -11.69
C THR A 203 -4.12 7.43 -12.63
N PRO A 204 -4.12 8.56 -13.37
CA PRO A 204 -5.14 8.86 -14.36
C PRO A 204 -4.89 8.01 -15.62
N VAL A 205 -5.45 6.80 -15.64
CA VAL A 205 -5.31 5.87 -16.76
C VAL A 205 -6.27 6.24 -17.89
N PHE A 206 -5.77 6.24 -19.13
CA PHE A 206 -6.61 6.20 -20.34
C PHE A 206 -6.35 4.92 -21.14
N HIS A 207 -7.36 4.51 -21.92
CA HIS A 207 -7.35 3.27 -22.69
C HIS A 207 -7.42 3.58 -24.19
N LEU A 208 -6.70 2.81 -24.99
CA LEU A 208 -6.76 2.87 -26.46
C LEU A 208 -6.74 1.45 -27.04
N THR A 209 -7.82 1.07 -27.72
CA THR A 209 -7.97 -0.25 -28.35
C THR A 209 -7.68 -0.18 -29.86
N ALA A 210 -6.96 -1.18 -30.38
CA ALA A 210 -6.80 -1.42 -31.81
C ALA A 210 -7.04 -2.91 -32.14
N ARG A 211 -7.21 -3.22 -33.43
CA ARG A 211 -7.45 -4.58 -33.94
C ARG A 211 -6.29 -5.00 -34.84
N PHE A 212 -5.74 -6.19 -34.60
CA PHE A 212 -4.62 -6.75 -35.37
C PHE A 212 -4.85 -8.23 -35.67
N SER A 213 -4.26 -8.74 -36.77
CA SER A 213 -4.16 -10.20 -36.95
C SER A 213 -2.89 -10.71 -36.27
N LEU A 214 -3.02 -11.74 -35.44
CA LEU A 214 -1.88 -12.48 -34.88
C LEU A 214 -1.48 -13.69 -35.73
N SER A 215 -2.09 -13.90 -36.90
CA SER A 215 -1.80 -15.05 -37.76
C SER A 215 -0.33 -15.10 -38.24
N PRO A 216 0.30 -14.01 -38.73
CA PRO A 216 1.71 -14.03 -39.13
C PRO A 216 2.62 -14.33 -37.94
N LEU A 217 2.45 -13.60 -36.82
CA LEU A 217 3.21 -13.81 -35.59
C LEU A 217 3.10 -15.25 -35.08
N GLY A 218 1.89 -15.83 -35.11
CA GLY A 218 1.64 -17.21 -34.68
C GLY A 218 2.21 -18.28 -35.63
N GLN A 219 2.46 -17.96 -36.90
CA GLN A 219 3.17 -18.85 -37.82
C GLN A 219 4.67 -18.82 -37.56
N ALA A 220 5.27 -17.61 -37.56
CA ALA A 220 6.69 -17.40 -37.26
C ALA A 220 7.11 -17.96 -35.89
N ALA A 221 6.30 -17.70 -34.85
CA ALA A 221 6.57 -18.22 -33.51
C ALA A 221 6.59 -19.76 -33.46
N ARG A 222 5.75 -20.46 -34.23
CA ARG A 222 5.80 -21.93 -34.33
C ARG A 222 7.08 -22.38 -35.04
N ALA A 223 7.46 -21.74 -36.15
CA ALA A 223 8.68 -22.07 -36.90
C ALA A 223 9.95 -21.96 -36.03
N HIS A 224 10.05 -20.92 -35.19
CA HIS A 224 11.18 -20.70 -34.28
C HIS A 224 11.07 -21.41 -32.91
N ASN A 225 10.06 -22.26 -32.71
CA ASN A 225 9.78 -22.94 -31.44
C ASN A 225 9.64 -21.96 -30.24
N LEU A 226 8.82 -20.92 -30.42
CA LEU A 226 8.50 -19.88 -29.44
C LEU A 226 7.01 -19.94 -29.06
N SER A 227 6.69 -19.72 -27.78
CA SER A 227 5.30 -19.52 -27.35
C SER A 227 4.80 -18.14 -27.80
N LEU A 228 3.55 -18.04 -28.29
CA LEU A 228 2.95 -16.79 -28.79
C LEU A 228 3.09 -15.63 -27.80
N THR A 229 2.90 -15.83 -26.50
CA THR A 229 3.06 -14.78 -25.47
C THR A 229 4.48 -14.21 -25.39
N LEU A 230 5.52 -15.02 -25.68
CA LEU A 230 6.91 -14.54 -25.75
C LEU A 230 7.17 -13.72 -27.02
N ALA A 231 6.63 -14.18 -28.16
CA ALA A 231 6.68 -13.42 -29.40
C ALA A 231 5.95 -12.07 -29.26
N LEU A 232 4.79 -12.04 -28.61
CA LEU A 232 4.07 -10.83 -28.24
C LEU A 232 4.89 -9.94 -27.30
N ALA A 233 5.53 -10.49 -26.27
CA ALA A 233 6.37 -9.71 -25.34
C ALA A 233 7.57 -9.07 -26.06
N ARG A 234 8.25 -9.79 -26.97
CA ARG A 234 9.31 -9.24 -27.82
C ARG A 234 8.79 -8.17 -28.78
N ALA A 235 7.66 -8.40 -29.43
CA ALA A 235 7.03 -7.40 -30.31
C ALA A 235 6.66 -6.12 -29.54
N CYS A 236 6.14 -6.24 -28.31
CA CYS A 236 5.89 -5.11 -27.42
C CYS A 236 7.19 -4.39 -27.05
N ALA A 237 8.25 -5.11 -26.68
CA ALA A 237 9.53 -4.49 -26.34
C ALA A 237 10.16 -3.73 -27.52
N LEU A 238 10.09 -4.29 -28.73
CA LEU A 238 10.53 -3.63 -29.96
C LEU A 238 9.65 -2.41 -30.33
N ALA A 239 8.35 -2.45 -30.02
CA ALA A 239 7.45 -1.30 -30.18
C ALA A 239 7.75 -0.18 -29.15
N VAL A 240 8.07 -0.53 -27.90
CA VAL A 240 8.55 0.43 -26.88
C VAL A 240 9.89 1.04 -27.32
N ALA A 241 10.83 0.26 -27.87
CA ALA A 241 12.09 0.80 -28.40
C ALA A 241 11.87 1.80 -29.56
N ARG A 242 10.86 1.56 -30.41
CA ARG A 242 10.42 2.50 -31.46
C ARG A 242 9.64 3.71 -30.91
N THR A 243 9.19 3.69 -29.65
CA THR A 243 8.44 4.77 -29.00
C THR A 243 8.86 4.99 -27.54
N PRO A 244 10.10 5.48 -27.26
CA PRO A 244 10.71 5.41 -25.93
C PRO A 244 9.90 6.03 -24.78
N ARG A 245 9.03 7.02 -25.04
CA ARG A 245 8.16 7.63 -24.01
C ARG A 245 7.13 6.67 -23.39
N VAL A 246 6.89 5.51 -24.01
CA VAL A 246 6.11 4.42 -23.38
C VAL A 246 6.89 3.78 -22.22
N ASN A 247 8.22 3.89 -22.23
CA ASN A 247 9.11 3.51 -21.15
C ASN A 247 9.38 4.65 -20.15
N SER A 248 8.47 5.62 -20.02
CA SER A 248 8.53 6.68 -18.99
C SER A 248 7.63 6.37 -17.78
N LEU A 249 7.95 6.91 -16.61
CA LEU A 249 7.18 6.80 -15.37
C LEU A 249 6.98 8.17 -14.72
N TRP A 250 5.78 8.44 -14.19
CA TRP A 250 5.53 9.64 -13.39
C TRP A 250 6.04 9.45 -11.94
N THR A 251 6.80 10.42 -11.43
CA THR A 251 7.22 10.48 -10.03
C THR A 251 6.92 11.86 -9.44
N ARG A 252 7.00 12.02 -8.12
CA ARG A 252 6.87 13.34 -7.46
C ARG A 252 8.01 14.32 -7.81
N GLN A 253 9.16 13.81 -8.28
CA GLN A 253 10.33 14.62 -8.65
C GLN A 253 10.36 14.97 -10.15
N GLY A 254 9.49 14.36 -10.97
CA GLY A 254 9.46 14.54 -12.42
C GLY A 254 9.16 13.24 -13.18
N ILE A 255 9.38 13.27 -14.49
CA ILE A 255 9.23 12.09 -15.36
C ILE A 255 10.56 11.32 -15.38
N LEU A 256 10.54 10.06 -14.95
CA LEU A 256 11.66 9.14 -15.08
C LEU A 256 11.56 8.44 -16.45
N GLU A 257 12.50 8.73 -17.35
CA GLU A 257 12.64 8.03 -18.62
C GLU A 257 13.65 6.87 -18.45
N ARG A 258 13.49 5.77 -19.20
CA ARG A 258 14.26 4.53 -19.01
C ARG A 258 14.69 3.95 -20.35
N ASP A 259 15.97 3.57 -20.48
CA ASP A 259 16.48 2.93 -21.70
C ASP A 259 16.18 1.42 -21.75
N ARG A 260 16.37 0.71 -20.64
CA ARG A 260 16.15 -0.74 -20.56
C ARG A 260 14.65 -1.07 -20.54
N ILE A 261 14.25 -2.04 -21.35
CA ILE A 261 12.84 -2.42 -21.54
C ILE A 261 12.59 -3.78 -20.89
N ASP A 262 12.07 -3.76 -19.66
CA ASP A 262 11.77 -4.95 -18.87
C ASP A 262 10.27 -5.25 -18.97
N VAL A 263 9.90 -6.34 -19.65
CA VAL A 263 8.49 -6.69 -19.91
C VAL A 263 7.98 -7.68 -18.86
N GLY A 264 7.10 -7.22 -17.97
CA GLY A 264 6.35 -8.09 -17.06
C GLY A 264 5.21 -8.79 -17.79
N VAL A 265 5.16 -10.13 -17.75
CA VAL A 265 4.15 -10.92 -18.44
C VAL A 265 3.22 -11.56 -17.42
N ALA A 266 1.91 -11.29 -17.53
CA ALA A 266 0.89 -11.93 -16.70
C ALA A 266 0.87 -13.45 -16.89
N VAL A 267 0.90 -14.18 -15.78
CA VAL A 267 0.75 -15.64 -15.71
C VAL A 267 -0.26 -15.96 -14.61
N ASP A 268 -1.34 -16.62 -15.01
CA ASP A 268 -2.28 -17.27 -14.09
C ASP A 268 -1.63 -18.56 -13.55
N THR A 269 -1.67 -18.76 -12.23
CA THR A 269 -1.20 -19.97 -11.55
C THR A 269 -2.34 -20.87 -11.04
N GLY A 270 -3.60 -20.49 -11.27
CA GLY A 270 -4.79 -21.12 -10.69
C GLY A 270 -5.08 -20.72 -9.25
N GLU A 271 -4.04 -20.40 -8.46
CA GLU A 271 -4.19 -19.78 -7.12
C GLU A 271 -4.15 -18.25 -7.17
N GLY A 272 -3.67 -17.65 -8.26
CA GLY A 272 -3.63 -16.20 -8.42
C GLY A 272 -2.83 -15.73 -9.64
N LEU A 273 -2.58 -14.42 -9.69
CA LEU A 273 -1.85 -13.75 -10.77
C LEU A 273 -0.42 -13.42 -10.32
N VAL A 274 0.57 -13.82 -11.12
CA VAL A 274 1.96 -13.38 -10.99
C VAL A 274 2.45 -12.75 -12.30
N THR A 275 3.47 -11.89 -12.22
CA THR A 275 4.00 -11.14 -13.37
C THR A 275 5.51 -11.27 -13.53
N PRO A 276 6.03 -12.48 -13.85
CA PRO A 276 7.45 -12.68 -14.18
C PRO A 276 7.93 -11.74 -15.29
N ILE A 277 9.16 -11.22 -15.14
CA ILE A 277 9.73 -10.16 -15.98
C ILE A 277 10.80 -10.72 -16.92
N LEU A 278 10.61 -10.51 -18.22
CA LEU A 278 11.64 -10.65 -19.23
C LEU A 278 12.53 -9.40 -19.20
N ARG A 279 13.72 -9.53 -18.59
CA ARG A 279 14.72 -8.46 -18.48
C ARG A 279 15.32 -8.14 -19.85
N ASP A 280 15.41 -6.84 -20.14
CA ASP A 280 15.92 -6.26 -21.40
C ASP A 280 15.40 -6.96 -22.67
N ALA A 281 14.07 -7.14 -22.71
CA ALA A 281 13.39 -7.85 -23.77
C ALA A 281 13.49 -7.15 -25.15
N GLY A 282 13.96 -5.90 -25.19
CA GLY A 282 14.20 -5.13 -26.42
C GLY A 282 15.52 -5.46 -27.10
N ALA A 283 16.62 -5.55 -26.33
CA ALA A 283 17.96 -5.75 -26.89
C ALA A 283 18.40 -7.22 -26.93
N ARG A 284 18.08 -8.03 -25.91
CA ARG A 284 18.67 -9.38 -25.74
C ARG A 284 18.32 -10.38 -26.85
N PRO A 285 19.15 -11.41 -27.08
CA PRO A 285 18.86 -12.49 -28.03
C PRO A 285 17.56 -13.23 -27.72
N LEU A 286 16.79 -13.54 -28.75
CA LEU A 286 15.50 -14.23 -28.62
C LEU A 286 15.67 -15.71 -28.18
N SER A 287 16.85 -16.29 -28.37
CA SER A 287 17.27 -17.59 -27.84
C SER A 287 17.40 -17.58 -26.31
N GLU A 288 18.01 -16.55 -25.72
CA GLU A 288 18.08 -16.36 -24.27
C GLU A 288 16.69 -16.10 -23.68
N LEU A 289 15.93 -15.17 -24.28
CA LEU A 289 14.58 -14.82 -23.82
C LEU A 289 13.62 -16.03 -23.85
N ARG A 290 13.86 -17.00 -24.74
CA ARG A 290 13.14 -18.29 -24.77
C ARG A 290 13.44 -19.17 -23.55
N GLU A 291 14.69 -19.24 -23.13
CA GLU A 291 15.11 -20.07 -21.99
C GLU A 291 14.74 -19.40 -20.65
N ASP A 292 14.97 -18.09 -20.52
CA ASP A 292 14.48 -17.30 -19.38
C ASP A 292 12.96 -17.47 -19.22
N TRP A 293 12.20 -17.37 -20.31
CA TRP A 293 10.75 -17.57 -20.27
C TRP A 293 10.34 -19.00 -19.88
N ARG A 294 11.14 -20.01 -20.26
CA ARG A 294 10.93 -21.40 -19.83
C ARG A 294 11.12 -21.54 -18.32
N ILE A 295 12.20 -20.96 -17.79
CA ILE A 295 12.55 -20.98 -16.36
C ILE A 295 11.52 -20.19 -15.54
N LEU A 296 11.18 -18.97 -15.97
CA LEU A 296 10.22 -18.09 -15.28
C LEU A 296 8.81 -18.70 -15.19
N LYS A 297 8.30 -19.32 -16.27
CA LYS A 297 7.04 -20.07 -16.20
C LYS A 297 7.13 -21.26 -15.24
N GLN A 298 8.23 -22.01 -15.27
CA GLN A 298 8.42 -23.15 -14.37
C GLN A 298 8.50 -22.69 -12.90
N LYS A 299 9.15 -21.55 -12.60
CA LYS A 299 9.10 -20.91 -11.28
C LYS A 299 7.67 -20.49 -10.91
N ALA A 300 6.94 -19.85 -11.82
CA ALA A 300 5.58 -19.35 -11.58
C ALA A 300 4.61 -20.48 -11.19
N THR A 301 4.51 -21.53 -12.02
CA THR A 301 3.63 -22.69 -11.78
C THR A 301 4.00 -23.47 -10.51
N LEU A 302 5.26 -23.41 -10.05
CA LEU A 302 5.71 -24.07 -8.83
C LEU A 302 5.68 -23.17 -7.57
N GLY A 303 5.25 -21.91 -7.68
CA GLY A 303 5.27 -20.95 -6.57
C GLY A 303 6.69 -20.56 -6.11
N ARG A 304 7.68 -20.60 -7.01
CA ARG A 304 9.13 -20.40 -6.73
C ARG A 304 9.73 -19.16 -7.38
N LEU A 305 8.93 -18.12 -7.61
CA LEU A 305 9.42 -16.82 -8.07
C LEU A 305 10.05 -16.06 -6.88
N GLY A 306 11.30 -15.62 -7.03
CA GLY A 306 11.93 -14.67 -6.12
C GLY A 306 11.48 -13.23 -6.41
N PRO A 307 11.66 -12.27 -5.48
CA PRO A 307 11.32 -10.87 -5.70
C PRO A 307 11.96 -10.27 -6.96
N GLU A 308 13.15 -10.73 -7.32
CA GLU A 308 13.89 -10.35 -8.51
C GLU A 308 13.24 -10.82 -9.83
N ASP A 309 12.40 -11.85 -9.80
CA ASP A 309 11.69 -12.34 -10.99
C ASP A 309 10.48 -11.46 -11.36
N TYR A 310 9.83 -10.79 -10.39
CA TYR A 310 8.57 -10.07 -10.60
C TYR A 310 8.57 -8.57 -10.24
N SER A 311 9.66 -8.04 -9.67
CA SER A 311 9.74 -6.62 -9.27
C SER A 311 10.40 -5.72 -10.33
N GLY A 312 9.82 -4.55 -10.58
CA GLY A 312 10.42 -3.53 -11.46
C GLY A 312 10.32 -3.85 -12.96
N GLY A 313 9.14 -4.28 -13.42
CA GLY A 313 8.80 -4.26 -14.85
C GLY A 313 8.48 -2.82 -15.28
N THR A 314 8.82 -2.47 -16.51
CA THR A 314 8.69 -1.09 -17.04
C THR A 314 7.52 -0.96 -18.01
N PHE A 315 7.19 -2.05 -18.70
CA PHE A 315 6.00 -2.28 -19.53
C PHE A 315 5.40 -3.64 -19.15
N TYR A 316 4.08 -3.80 -19.28
CA TYR A 316 3.41 -5.08 -18.94
C TYR A 316 2.56 -5.62 -20.10
N LEU A 317 2.47 -6.95 -20.19
CA LEU A 317 1.63 -7.69 -21.13
C LEU A 317 0.68 -8.61 -20.36
N SER A 318 -0.62 -8.48 -20.60
CA SER A 318 -1.64 -9.42 -20.14
C SER A 318 -2.36 -10.04 -21.33
N ASN A 319 -2.36 -11.36 -21.43
CA ASN A 319 -2.93 -12.10 -22.55
C ASN A 319 -3.98 -13.09 -22.04
N LEU A 320 -5.25 -12.82 -22.35
CA LEU A 320 -6.39 -13.67 -22.04
C LEU A 320 -6.97 -14.34 -23.31
N GLY A 321 -6.28 -14.27 -24.45
CA GLY A 321 -6.71 -14.92 -25.70
C GLY A 321 -6.75 -16.46 -25.69
N THR A 322 -6.52 -17.08 -24.53
CA THR A 322 -6.82 -18.50 -24.24
C THR A 322 -8.27 -18.73 -23.83
N PHE A 323 -9.00 -17.68 -23.43
CA PHE A 323 -10.40 -17.70 -23.03
C PHE A 323 -11.23 -17.11 -24.19
N PRO A 324 -11.86 -17.93 -25.06
CA PRO A 324 -12.44 -17.46 -26.32
C PRO A 324 -13.58 -16.43 -26.15
N GLU A 325 -14.21 -16.38 -24.98
CA GLU A 325 -15.26 -15.42 -24.62
C GLU A 325 -14.69 -14.00 -24.38
N VAL A 326 -13.40 -13.87 -24.07
CA VAL A 326 -12.76 -12.61 -23.65
C VAL A 326 -12.20 -11.85 -24.85
N LEU A 327 -13.10 -11.37 -25.72
CA LEU A 327 -12.73 -10.61 -26.93
C LEU A 327 -11.93 -9.33 -26.61
N SER A 328 -12.22 -8.65 -25.49
CA SER A 328 -11.46 -7.47 -25.02
C SER A 328 -11.66 -7.23 -23.53
N PHE A 329 -10.63 -6.71 -22.85
CA PHE A 329 -10.68 -6.30 -21.44
C PHE A 329 -9.73 -5.12 -21.18
N ASP A 330 -9.95 -4.39 -20.09
CA ASP A 330 -9.03 -3.37 -19.57
C ASP A 330 -8.12 -3.98 -18.50
N ALA A 331 -6.81 -3.72 -18.58
CA ALA A 331 -5.84 -4.17 -17.60
C ALA A 331 -5.42 -3.02 -16.67
N ILE A 332 -5.42 -3.26 -15.36
CA ILE A 332 -5.00 -2.25 -14.37
C ILE A 332 -3.50 -2.00 -14.50
N LEU A 333 -3.13 -0.77 -14.86
CA LEU A 333 -1.74 -0.33 -15.02
C LEU A 333 -0.97 -0.37 -13.70
N PRO A 334 0.11 -1.17 -13.55
CA PRO A 334 0.91 -1.21 -12.33
C PRO A 334 1.58 0.13 -12.01
N SER A 335 1.71 0.46 -10.72
CA SER A 335 2.25 1.73 -10.22
C SER A 335 3.71 2.02 -10.64
N THR A 336 4.44 1.03 -11.14
CA THR A 336 5.83 1.14 -11.62
C THR A 336 5.97 1.27 -13.14
N ALA A 337 4.88 1.18 -13.91
CA ALA A 337 4.90 1.04 -15.38
C ALA A 337 4.37 2.29 -16.12
N GLY A 338 4.80 2.47 -17.37
CA GLY A 338 4.27 3.53 -18.25
C GLY A 338 2.97 3.12 -18.94
N ALA A 339 2.90 1.85 -19.38
CA ALA A 339 1.73 1.25 -20.01
C ALA A 339 1.62 -0.27 -19.75
N ILE A 340 0.42 -0.81 -19.92
CA ILE A 340 0.11 -2.24 -19.95
C ILE A 340 -0.76 -2.55 -21.17
N LEU A 341 -0.46 -3.65 -21.87
CA LEU A 341 -1.24 -4.14 -23.01
C LEU A 341 -2.09 -5.35 -22.61
N ALA A 342 -3.41 -5.22 -22.74
CA ALA A 342 -4.37 -6.31 -22.70
C ALA A 342 -4.56 -6.91 -24.10
N VAL A 343 -4.54 -8.23 -24.21
CA VAL A 343 -4.73 -8.99 -25.47
C VAL A 343 -5.87 -9.98 -25.28
N GLY A 344 -6.97 -9.76 -26.01
CA GLY A 344 -8.15 -10.63 -25.97
C GLY A 344 -8.05 -11.86 -26.87
N ALA A 345 -9.15 -12.58 -26.98
CA ALA A 345 -9.36 -13.64 -27.96
C ALA A 345 -9.47 -13.10 -29.41
N PRO A 346 -9.19 -13.93 -30.43
CA PRO A 346 -9.54 -13.60 -31.80
C PRO A 346 -11.06 -13.62 -31.99
N ASP A 347 -11.58 -12.67 -32.75
CA ASP A 347 -12.96 -12.68 -33.26
C ASP A 347 -13.14 -13.67 -34.43
N ASP A 348 -14.38 -13.80 -34.92
CA ASP A 348 -14.76 -14.68 -36.04
C ASP A 348 -13.97 -14.43 -37.35
N ASN A 349 -13.32 -13.27 -37.48
CA ASN A 349 -12.49 -12.88 -38.62
C ASN A 349 -10.98 -13.12 -38.35
N GLY A 350 -10.63 -13.75 -37.22
CA GLY A 350 -9.24 -13.94 -36.79
C GLY A 350 -8.53 -12.66 -36.35
N SER A 351 -9.28 -11.59 -36.06
CA SER A 351 -8.72 -10.32 -35.58
C SER A 351 -8.79 -10.26 -34.05
N VAL A 352 -7.68 -9.90 -33.42
CA VAL A 352 -7.55 -9.79 -31.97
C VAL A 352 -7.68 -8.33 -31.57
N HIS A 353 -8.50 -8.05 -30.56
CA HIS A 353 -8.54 -6.71 -29.94
C HIS A 353 -7.41 -6.61 -28.92
N MET A 354 -6.63 -5.53 -29.03
CA MET A 354 -5.57 -5.19 -28.10
C MET A 354 -5.86 -3.82 -27.48
N THR A 355 -6.00 -3.77 -26.15
CA THR A 355 -6.26 -2.53 -25.41
C THR A 355 -5.01 -2.11 -24.64
N LEU A 356 -4.48 -0.94 -24.94
CA LEU A 356 -3.35 -0.35 -24.23
C LEU A 356 -3.87 0.61 -23.14
N ALA A 357 -3.55 0.34 -21.88
CA ALA A 357 -3.80 1.24 -20.77
C ALA A 357 -2.54 2.05 -20.44
N CYS A 358 -2.66 3.38 -20.31
CA CYS A 358 -1.55 4.33 -20.24
C CYS A 358 -1.73 5.36 -19.12
N ASP A 359 -0.65 5.75 -18.43
CA ASP A 359 -0.66 6.89 -17.51
C ASP A 359 -0.74 8.22 -18.30
N HIS A 360 -1.85 8.96 -18.16
CA HIS A 360 -2.06 10.21 -18.90
C HIS A 360 -1.12 11.35 -18.45
N ARG A 361 -0.34 11.17 -17.37
CA ARG A 361 0.71 12.13 -16.94
C ARG A 361 1.95 12.07 -17.83
N THR A 362 2.29 10.90 -18.37
CA THR A 362 3.47 10.68 -19.24
C THR A 362 3.10 10.43 -20.70
N LEU A 363 1.94 9.82 -20.95
CA LEU A 363 1.46 9.44 -22.28
C LEU A 363 0.22 10.23 -22.68
N TYR A 364 0.06 10.41 -23.99
CA TYR A 364 -1.07 11.09 -24.62
C TYR A 364 -1.55 10.24 -25.81
N GLY A 365 -2.77 10.48 -26.31
CA GLY A 365 -3.35 9.67 -27.40
C GLY A 365 -2.45 9.50 -28.62
N ALA A 366 -1.73 10.54 -29.03
CA ALA A 366 -0.77 10.47 -30.15
C ALA A 366 0.47 9.58 -29.86
N HIS A 367 0.89 9.46 -28.59
CA HIS A 367 1.98 8.56 -28.20
C HIS A 367 1.50 7.10 -28.18
N ALA A 368 0.32 6.84 -27.58
CA ALA A 368 -0.31 5.52 -27.59
C ALA A 368 -0.61 5.03 -29.02
N ALA A 369 -1.14 5.89 -29.89
CA ALA A 369 -1.40 5.56 -31.29
C ALA A 369 -0.11 5.23 -32.07
N ARG A 370 1.01 5.94 -31.83
CA ARG A 370 2.31 5.62 -32.42
C ARG A 370 2.84 4.26 -31.95
N PHE A 371 2.69 3.94 -30.66
CA PHE A 371 3.05 2.61 -30.14
C PHE A 371 2.23 1.51 -30.81
N MET A 372 0.91 1.66 -30.88
CA MET A 372 0.03 0.67 -31.50
C MET A 372 0.30 0.52 -33.00
N GLY A 373 0.65 1.61 -33.70
CA GLY A 373 1.12 1.54 -35.09
C GLY A 373 2.45 0.77 -35.24
N ALA A 374 3.44 1.08 -34.39
CA ALA A 374 4.74 0.42 -34.40
C ALA A 374 4.64 -1.08 -34.05
N LEU A 375 3.78 -1.44 -33.10
CA LEU A 375 3.42 -2.80 -32.76
C LEU A 375 2.71 -3.49 -33.94
N GLY A 376 1.72 -2.85 -34.55
CA GLY A 376 0.99 -3.38 -35.72
C GLY A 376 1.92 -3.76 -36.87
N SER A 377 2.94 -2.95 -37.17
CA SER A 377 3.97 -3.31 -38.14
C SER A 377 4.77 -4.55 -37.71
N LEU A 378 5.24 -4.60 -36.46
CA LEU A 378 6.02 -5.74 -35.93
C LEU A 378 5.23 -7.06 -35.88
N LEU A 379 3.91 -6.98 -35.70
CA LEU A 379 3.00 -8.14 -35.75
C LEU A 379 2.78 -8.65 -37.20
N ALA A 380 2.86 -7.75 -38.19
CA ALA A 380 2.72 -8.07 -39.61
C ALA A 380 4.01 -8.61 -40.25
N THR A 381 5.18 -8.17 -39.79
CA THR A 381 6.51 -8.57 -40.33
C THR A 381 7.39 -9.29 -39.30
N PRO A 382 6.93 -10.42 -38.70
CA PRO A 382 7.68 -11.11 -37.64
C PRO A 382 9.07 -11.61 -38.07
N GLU A 383 9.21 -12.05 -39.32
CA GLU A 383 10.48 -12.57 -39.86
C GLU A 383 11.63 -11.55 -39.79
N GLU A 384 11.34 -10.24 -39.93
CA GLU A 384 12.34 -9.15 -39.89
C GLU A 384 13.09 -9.07 -38.56
N TRP A 385 12.51 -9.61 -37.48
CA TRP A 385 13.09 -9.55 -36.13
C TRP A 385 13.17 -10.90 -35.42
N MET A 386 12.54 -11.96 -35.96
CA MET A 386 12.76 -13.35 -35.54
C MET A 386 13.90 -14.05 -36.30
N GLY A 387 14.27 -13.60 -37.51
CA GLY A 387 15.26 -14.27 -38.35
C GLY A 387 16.66 -14.43 -37.74
N GLY A 388 17.00 -13.65 -36.72
CA GLY A 388 18.26 -13.75 -35.95
C GLY A 388 18.33 -14.92 -34.94
N VAL A 389 17.59 -16.01 -35.15
CA VAL A 389 17.50 -17.20 -34.25
C VAL A 389 18.25 -18.40 -34.86
N SER A 390 19.33 -18.13 -35.61
CA SER A 390 20.27 -19.16 -36.13
C SER A 390 21.34 -19.51 -35.10
#